data_AF-A0A545T6D5-F1
#
_entry.id   AF-A0A545T6D5-F1
#
_cell.length_a   1.000
_cell.length_b   1.000
_cell.length_c   1.000
_cell.angle_alpha   90.00
_cell.angle_beta   90.00
_cell.angle_gamma   90.00
#
_symmetry.space_group_name_H-M   'P 1'
#
loop_
_entity.id
_entity.type
_entity.pdbx_description
1 polymer ?
#
loop_
_entity_poly.entity_id
_entity_poly.type
_entity_poly.pdbx_seq_one_letter_code
_entity_poly.pdbx_strand_id
1 'polypeptide(L)'
;MMNRLQAKDITHSLKLTVQILILFFFYPIDYAFADYKTDYQQAVANIERKQWQRAVDALNKIKEFNQQELATMPVSGGRTIPYLPKYYKGLALFHLGDCAQAERNWVSSLAQRVIKEFKSKHADLLKKRDVCRSRLVDGKYIDKLAPAKKTATVALTEFKRQFDAINAFYNSALLKQLSQSNPYIRTQLNQYRQQFRQASSSVESFSMMPFSAQNLDVIKGKTSQINQQARNAKRYLGQIKRYTAKVSELRSQLNSTDGHLARLDRLQRDPALSKIWQQNANYGQQFIQYREKRKKLNQASTNVFNVTNKTTLVNATQQAEQSIVAVSTLNRDILRLAKGLDSQLSQINSRLKNEKNAIYKGVDAFFAGNYKNAATLLTAAKIEDSRGQYYQNLFIAAAYFYDPIISEQAAKEKARPYILKAKRLNLKENFNRNAFSPKFIEFYDTAN
;
A
#
# COMPACT_ATOMS: atom_id res chain seq x y z
N MET A 1 50.34 -5.89 -23.61
CA MET A 1 50.89 -6.85 -22.62
C MET A 1 50.01 -6.82 -21.38
N MET A 2 49.01 -7.70 -21.29
CA MET A 2 48.25 -8.07 -20.08
C MET A 2 47.09 -8.95 -20.54
N ASN A 3 47.14 -10.25 -20.26
CA ASN A 3 46.00 -11.18 -20.15
C ASN A 3 46.52 -12.63 -20.09
N ARG A 4 46.97 -13.10 -18.92
CA ARG A 4 47.15 -14.53 -18.63
C ARG A 4 47.24 -14.79 -17.12
N LEU A 5 46.17 -14.63 -16.34
CA LEU A 5 46.10 -15.18 -14.97
C LEU A 5 44.66 -15.36 -14.48
N GLN A 6 43.84 -16.27 -15.04
CA GLN A 6 42.61 -16.77 -14.37
C GLN A 6 42.15 -18.14 -14.92
N ALA A 7 42.96 -19.20 -14.81
CA ALA A 7 42.53 -20.54 -15.24
C ALA A 7 42.78 -21.67 -14.22
N LYS A 8 43.30 -21.38 -13.02
CA LYS A 8 43.78 -22.43 -12.10
C LYS A 8 42.84 -22.79 -10.94
N ASP A 9 41.77 -22.03 -10.69
CA ASP A 9 40.92 -22.22 -9.49
C ASP A 9 39.62 -23.02 -9.70
N ILE A 10 39.26 -23.40 -10.93
CA ILE A 10 37.97 -24.06 -11.19
C ILE A 10 38.01 -25.58 -10.86
N THR A 11 39.17 -26.22 -10.89
CA THR A 11 39.30 -27.68 -10.76
C THR A 11 39.14 -28.22 -9.32
N HIS A 12 39.28 -27.39 -8.29
CA HIS A 12 39.13 -27.85 -6.90
C HIS A 12 37.67 -27.89 -6.42
N SER A 13 36.77 -27.05 -6.96
CA SER A 13 35.37 -27.02 -6.51
C SER A 13 34.54 -28.23 -6.99
N LEU A 14 34.84 -28.74 -8.20
CA LEU A 14 34.12 -29.87 -8.79
C LEU A 14 34.35 -31.20 -8.07
N LYS A 15 35.53 -31.41 -7.46
CA LYS A 15 35.83 -32.64 -6.72
C LYS A 15 35.05 -32.74 -5.41
N LEU A 16 34.77 -31.62 -4.72
CA LEU A 16 34.01 -31.64 -3.47
C LEU A 16 32.51 -31.94 -3.69
N THR A 17 31.92 -31.43 -4.78
CA THR A 17 30.50 -31.64 -5.08
C THR A 17 30.16 -33.09 -5.43
N VAL A 18 31.07 -33.82 -6.10
CA VAL A 18 30.83 -35.22 -6.47
C VAL A 18 30.88 -36.13 -5.24
N GLN A 19 31.73 -35.82 -4.25
CA GLN A 19 31.91 -36.66 -3.06
C GLN A 19 30.75 -36.54 -2.05
N ILE A 20 30.08 -35.37 -2.00
CA ILE A 20 28.87 -35.17 -1.18
C ILE A 20 27.65 -35.88 -1.80
N LEU A 21 27.59 -36.01 -3.13
CA LEU A 21 26.47 -36.62 -3.83
C LEU A 21 26.45 -38.16 -3.71
N ILE A 22 27.62 -38.79 -3.55
CA ILE A 22 27.74 -40.24 -3.37
C ILE A 22 27.33 -40.67 -1.95
N LEU A 23 27.52 -39.83 -0.93
CA LEU A 23 27.14 -40.15 0.45
C LEU A 23 25.62 -40.10 0.72
N PHE A 24 24.83 -39.45 -0.14
CA PHE A 24 23.36 -39.41 0.00
C PHE A 24 22.64 -40.63 -0.62
N PHE A 25 23.29 -41.39 -1.50
CA PHE A 25 22.67 -42.55 -2.17
C PHE A 25 22.75 -43.88 -1.38
N PHE A 26 23.52 -43.93 -0.30
CA PHE A 26 23.73 -45.15 0.51
C PHE A 26 23.16 -45.08 1.93
N TYR A 27 22.20 -44.20 2.22
CA TYR A 27 21.38 -44.37 3.42
C TYR A 27 20.28 -45.40 3.14
N PRO A 28 20.36 -46.62 3.68
CA PRO A 28 19.23 -47.55 3.63
C PRO A 28 18.06 -46.86 4.35
N ILE A 29 17.05 -46.46 3.58
CA ILE A 29 15.76 -46.15 4.16
C ILE A 29 15.19 -47.50 4.56
N ASP A 30 15.42 -47.89 5.82
CA ASP A 30 14.71 -48.99 6.45
C ASP A 30 13.22 -48.60 6.50
N TYR A 31 12.54 -48.81 5.39
CA TYR A 31 11.10 -48.96 5.39
C TYR A 31 10.84 -50.21 6.21
N ALA A 32 10.67 -50.02 7.51
CA ALA A 32 9.96 -50.97 8.35
C ALA A 32 8.55 -51.09 7.73
N PHE A 33 8.42 -52.01 6.78
CA PHE A 33 7.14 -52.58 6.39
C PHE A 33 6.65 -53.30 7.62
N ALA A 34 6.08 -52.53 8.55
CA ALA A 34 5.34 -53.06 9.67
C ALA A 34 4.35 -54.06 9.07
N ASP A 35 4.52 -55.32 9.44
CA ASP A 35 3.76 -56.42 8.90
C ASP A 35 2.30 -56.23 9.35
N TYR A 36 1.47 -55.70 8.45
CA TYR A 36 0.05 -55.44 8.72
C TYR A 36 -0.68 -56.72 9.18
N LYS A 37 -0.12 -57.91 8.89
CA LYS A 37 -0.62 -59.18 9.37
C LYS A 37 -0.47 -59.29 10.89
N THR A 38 0.68 -58.88 11.44
CA THR A 38 0.92 -58.85 12.89
C THR A 38 -0.04 -57.91 13.60
N ASP A 39 -0.22 -56.69 13.09
CA ASP A 39 -1.17 -55.71 13.65
C ASP A 39 -2.61 -56.25 13.60
N TYR A 40 -3.00 -56.91 12.51
CA TYR A 40 -4.33 -57.51 12.39
C TYR A 40 -4.53 -58.70 13.34
N GLN A 41 -3.55 -59.61 13.44
CA GLN A 41 -3.58 -60.73 14.38
C GLN A 41 -3.68 -60.22 15.82
N GLN A 42 -2.92 -59.18 16.16
CA GLN A 42 -3.00 -58.52 17.45
C GLN A 42 -4.40 -57.91 17.70
N ALA A 43 -5.00 -57.29 16.69
CA ALA A 43 -6.35 -56.76 16.80
C ALA A 43 -7.39 -57.86 17.07
N VAL A 44 -7.34 -58.97 16.34
CA VAL A 44 -8.27 -60.10 16.53
C VAL A 44 -8.09 -60.70 17.93
N ALA A 45 -6.86 -60.92 18.38
CA ALA A 45 -6.58 -61.39 19.73
C ALA A 45 -7.09 -60.42 20.81
N ASN A 46 -6.99 -59.09 20.58
CA ASN A 46 -7.54 -58.08 21.48
C ASN A 46 -9.09 -58.12 21.51
N ILE A 47 -9.75 -58.38 20.38
CA ILE A 47 -11.22 -58.55 20.32
C ILE A 47 -11.65 -59.78 21.10
N GLU A 48 -10.97 -60.92 20.93
CA GLU A 48 -11.25 -62.15 21.69
C GLU A 48 -11.10 -61.94 23.20
N ARG A 49 -10.11 -61.12 23.61
CA ARG A 49 -9.88 -60.71 25.00
C ARG A 49 -10.78 -59.56 25.48
N LYS A 50 -11.74 -59.10 24.66
CA LYS A 50 -12.62 -57.94 24.92
C LYS A 50 -11.86 -56.63 25.22
N GLN A 51 -10.62 -56.51 24.75
CA GLN A 51 -9.78 -55.30 24.87
C GLN A 51 -10.05 -54.35 23.69
N TRP A 52 -11.26 -53.80 23.64
CA TRP A 52 -11.79 -53.09 22.47
C TRP A 52 -10.93 -51.89 22.02
N GLN A 53 -10.44 -51.07 22.95
CA GLN A 53 -9.59 -49.92 22.61
C GLN A 53 -8.28 -50.37 21.94
N ARG A 54 -7.60 -51.37 22.52
CA ARG A 54 -6.36 -51.92 21.95
C ARG A 54 -6.59 -52.56 20.57
N ALA A 55 -7.77 -53.14 20.33
CA ALA A 55 -8.14 -53.63 19.02
C ALA A 55 -8.27 -52.49 17.99
N VAL A 56 -8.90 -51.37 18.35
CA VAL A 56 -8.98 -50.19 17.48
C VAL A 56 -7.60 -49.62 17.20
N ASP A 57 -6.73 -49.51 18.21
CA ASP A 57 -5.37 -48.99 18.06
C ASP A 57 -4.54 -49.85 17.11
N ALA A 58 -4.61 -51.17 17.23
CA ALA A 58 -3.95 -52.11 16.32
C ALA A 58 -4.50 -51.99 14.88
N LEU A 59 -5.82 -51.88 14.71
CA LEU A 59 -6.45 -51.71 13.38
C LEU A 59 -6.17 -50.35 12.74
N ASN A 60 -5.84 -49.31 13.53
CA ASN A 60 -5.44 -48.00 13.01
C ASN A 60 -4.03 -47.99 12.42
N LYS A 61 -3.17 -48.94 12.80
CA LYS A 61 -1.82 -49.08 12.23
C LYS A 61 -1.82 -49.65 10.82
N ILE A 62 -2.88 -50.36 10.43
CA ILE A 62 -3.05 -50.92 9.08
C ILE A 62 -3.28 -49.78 8.08
N LYS A 63 -2.28 -49.52 7.24
CA LYS A 63 -2.31 -48.50 6.16
C LYS A 63 -3.45 -48.73 5.17
N GLU A 64 -3.96 -47.67 4.53
CA GLU A 64 -5.15 -47.70 3.67
C GLU A 64 -5.13 -48.77 2.57
N PHE A 65 -3.98 -48.98 1.91
CA PHE A 65 -3.85 -50.00 0.86
C PHE A 65 -3.94 -51.45 1.38
N ASN A 66 -3.70 -51.67 2.67
CA ASN A 66 -3.83 -52.98 3.32
C ASN A 66 -5.25 -53.19 3.92
N GLN A 67 -6.17 -52.26 3.74
CA GLN A 67 -7.54 -52.38 4.29
C GLN A 67 -8.52 -53.08 3.35
N GLN A 68 -8.04 -53.64 2.25
CA GLN A 68 -8.82 -54.54 1.40
C GLN A 68 -9.03 -55.87 2.13
N GLU A 69 -10.30 -56.21 2.32
CA GLU A 69 -10.71 -57.47 2.92
C GLU A 69 -10.35 -58.62 1.96
N LEU A 70 -9.87 -59.73 2.53
CA LEU A 70 -9.52 -60.94 1.79
C LEU A 70 -10.28 -62.11 2.42
N ALA A 71 -10.57 -63.14 1.61
CA ALA A 71 -11.28 -64.32 2.09
C ALA A 71 -10.60 -64.89 3.34
N THR A 72 -9.29 -65.12 3.28
CA THR A 72 -8.56 -65.66 4.43
C THR A 72 -7.11 -65.19 4.49
N MET A 73 -6.54 -65.10 5.68
CA MET A 73 -5.13 -64.81 5.93
C MET A 73 -4.52 -65.88 6.85
N PRO A 74 -3.35 -66.42 6.51
CA PRO A 74 -2.66 -67.38 7.38
C PRO A 74 -2.21 -66.70 8.68
N VAL A 75 -2.35 -67.44 9.77
CA VAL A 75 -1.90 -67.05 11.11
C VAL A 75 -0.77 -67.99 11.53
N SER A 76 0.18 -67.49 12.32
CA SER A 76 1.21 -68.32 12.94
C SER A 76 0.56 -69.52 13.66
N GLY A 77 1.00 -70.74 13.35
CA GLY A 77 0.40 -71.98 13.86
C GLY A 77 -0.59 -72.68 12.91
N GLY A 78 -0.55 -72.37 11.61
CA GLY A 78 -1.26 -73.12 10.55
C GLY A 78 -2.78 -72.92 10.50
N ARG A 79 -3.32 -72.03 11.34
CA ARG A 79 -4.74 -71.65 11.29
C ARG A 79 -4.94 -70.52 10.29
N THR A 80 -6.08 -70.53 9.61
CA THR A 80 -6.46 -69.45 8.69
C THR A 80 -7.66 -68.70 9.27
N ILE A 81 -7.56 -67.37 9.33
CA ILE A 81 -8.66 -66.52 9.81
C ILE A 81 -9.16 -65.62 8.67
N PRO A 82 -10.46 -65.26 8.65
CA PRO A 82 -10.96 -64.27 7.70
C PRO A 82 -10.24 -62.94 7.88
N TYR A 83 -9.83 -62.29 6.79
CA TYR A 83 -9.18 -60.98 6.83
C TYR A 83 -10.22 -59.88 6.56
N LEU A 84 -10.86 -59.41 7.62
CA LEU A 84 -11.98 -58.47 7.59
C LEU A 84 -11.68 -57.23 8.47
N PRO A 85 -10.59 -56.47 8.20
CA PRO A 85 -10.18 -55.34 9.06
C PRO A 85 -11.28 -54.30 9.27
N LYS A 86 -12.11 -54.02 8.27
CA LYS A 86 -13.21 -53.05 8.40
C LYS A 86 -14.32 -53.61 9.29
N TYR A 87 -14.71 -54.87 9.12
CA TYR A 87 -15.67 -55.53 10.03
C TYR A 87 -15.21 -55.47 11.49
N TYR A 88 -13.99 -55.93 11.76
CA TYR A 88 -13.46 -56.01 13.14
C TYR A 88 -13.25 -54.64 13.77
N LYS A 89 -12.89 -53.62 12.97
CA LYS A 89 -12.80 -52.24 13.46
C LYS A 89 -14.18 -51.72 13.85
N GLY A 90 -15.19 -51.96 13.01
CA GLY A 90 -16.57 -51.62 13.31
C GLY A 90 -17.08 -52.31 14.59
N LEU A 91 -16.74 -53.60 14.76
CA LEU A 91 -17.08 -54.37 15.96
C LEU A 91 -16.45 -53.79 17.24
N ALA A 92 -15.16 -53.48 17.22
CA ALA A 92 -14.49 -52.89 18.38
C ALA A 92 -15.08 -51.51 18.73
N LEU A 93 -15.33 -50.66 17.73
CA LEU A 93 -15.96 -49.35 17.91
C LEU A 93 -17.39 -49.44 18.46
N PHE A 94 -18.16 -50.43 18.03
CA PHE A 94 -19.51 -50.70 18.55
C PHE A 94 -19.47 -50.97 20.05
N HIS A 95 -18.52 -51.79 20.50
CA HIS A 95 -18.37 -52.12 21.93
C HIS A 95 -17.85 -50.94 22.76
N LEU A 96 -17.16 -49.97 22.14
CA LEU A 96 -16.79 -48.69 22.76
C LEU A 96 -17.95 -47.67 22.78
N GLY A 97 -19.11 -47.99 22.18
CA GLY A 97 -20.24 -47.09 22.08
C GLY A 97 -20.12 -46.03 20.96
N ASP A 98 -19.06 -46.07 20.14
CA ASP A 98 -18.89 -45.16 19.00
C ASP A 98 -19.65 -45.68 17.77
N CYS A 99 -20.97 -45.59 17.85
CA CYS A 99 -21.86 -46.09 16.81
C CYS A 99 -21.69 -45.42 15.45
N ALA A 100 -21.29 -44.15 15.43
CA ALA A 100 -21.05 -43.43 14.18
C ALA A 100 -19.85 -44.00 13.42
N GLN A 101 -18.75 -44.27 14.13
CA GLN A 101 -17.58 -44.87 13.50
C GLN A 101 -17.77 -46.36 13.18
N ALA A 102 -18.50 -47.09 14.03
CA ALA A 102 -18.84 -48.48 13.78
C ALA A 102 -19.59 -48.65 12.46
N GLU A 103 -20.65 -47.85 12.26
CA GLU A 103 -21.46 -47.83 11.03
C GLU A 103 -20.60 -47.65 9.77
N ARG A 104 -19.68 -46.68 9.78
CA ARG A 104 -18.83 -46.39 8.61
C ARG A 104 -17.94 -47.56 8.22
N ASN A 105 -17.30 -48.17 9.21
CA ASN A 105 -16.44 -49.31 8.96
C ASN A 105 -17.25 -50.50 8.43
N TRP A 106 -18.46 -50.73 8.97
CA TRP A 106 -19.35 -51.77 8.45
C TRP A 106 -19.91 -51.49 7.06
N VAL A 107 -20.28 -50.25 6.73
CA VAL A 107 -20.66 -49.88 5.37
C VAL A 107 -19.51 -50.15 4.40
N SER A 108 -18.28 -49.81 4.77
CA SER A 108 -17.09 -50.12 3.96
C SER A 108 -16.88 -51.63 3.80
N SER A 109 -17.04 -52.44 4.85
CA SER A 109 -16.93 -53.90 4.78
C SER A 109 -18.01 -54.50 3.87
N LEU A 110 -19.26 -54.07 4.01
CA LEU A 110 -20.37 -54.50 3.16
C LEU A 110 -20.15 -54.15 1.67
N ALA A 111 -19.57 -52.99 1.39
CA ALA A 111 -19.26 -52.55 0.03
C ALA A 111 -18.20 -53.43 -0.65
N GLN A 112 -17.24 -53.95 0.11
CA GLN A 112 -16.21 -54.88 -0.40
C GLN A 112 -16.73 -56.30 -0.64
N ARG A 113 -17.93 -56.63 -0.15
CA ARG A 113 -18.66 -57.90 -0.35
C ARG A 113 -18.01 -59.16 0.24
N VAL A 114 -16.73 -59.15 0.61
CA VAL A 114 -16.01 -60.30 1.21
C VAL A 114 -16.71 -60.80 2.48
N ILE A 115 -17.21 -59.90 3.33
CA ILE A 115 -17.96 -60.27 4.55
C ILE A 115 -19.17 -61.18 4.28
N LYS A 116 -19.77 -61.13 3.09
CA LYS A 116 -20.96 -61.94 2.74
C LYS A 116 -20.65 -63.43 2.64
N GLU A 117 -19.40 -63.80 2.38
CA GLU A 117 -18.94 -65.20 2.36
C GLU A 117 -18.97 -65.81 3.78
N PHE A 118 -18.92 -64.96 4.81
CA PHE A 118 -18.94 -65.37 6.22
C PHE A 118 -20.33 -65.13 6.84
N LYS A 119 -21.30 -65.99 6.49
CA LYS A 119 -22.74 -65.85 6.88
C LYS A 119 -22.96 -65.40 8.34
N SER A 120 -22.28 -66.01 9.30
CA SER A 120 -22.38 -65.66 10.73
C SER A 120 -21.91 -64.23 11.03
N LYS A 121 -20.75 -63.82 10.49
CA LYS A 121 -20.21 -62.45 10.69
C LYS A 121 -21.04 -61.39 9.97
N HIS A 122 -21.56 -61.72 8.78
CA HIS A 122 -22.46 -60.84 8.06
C HIS A 122 -23.77 -60.59 8.83
N ALA A 123 -24.37 -61.63 9.41
CA ALA A 123 -25.55 -61.49 10.25
C ALA A 123 -25.28 -60.67 11.52
N ASP A 124 -24.14 -60.91 12.19
CA ASP A 124 -23.71 -60.14 13.37
C ASP A 124 -23.50 -58.65 13.04
N LEU A 125 -22.85 -58.36 11.91
CA LEU A 125 -22.69 -57.01 11.39
C LEU A 125 -24.04 -56.31 11.27
N LEU A 126 -25.00 -56.91 10.55
CA LEU A 126 -26.31 -56.29 10.30
C LEU A 126 -27.05 -56.01 11.61
N LYS A 127 -27.10 -56.98 12.52
CA LYS A 127 -27.74 -56.83 13.84
C LYS A 127 -27.17 -55.66 14.64
N LYS A 128 -25.84 -55.57 14.74
CA LYS A 128 -25.20 -54.48 15.50
C LYS A 128 -25.33 -53.13 14.81
N ARG A 129 -25.37 -53.12 13.47
CA ARG A 129 -25.63 -51.93 12.67
C ARG A 129 -27.01 -51.34 12.98
N ASP A 130 -28.05 -52.17 13.06
CA ASP A 130 -29.41 -51.72 13.38
C ASP A 130 -29.51 -51.14 14.80
N VAL A 131 -28.81 -51.73 15.77
CA VAL A 131 -28.67 -51.17 17.12
C VAL A 131 -28.01 -49.79 17.08
N CYS A 132 -26.94 -49.63 16.29
CA CYS A 132 -26.27 -48.34 16.17
C CYS A 132 -27.12 -47.29 15.46
N ARG A 133 -27.85 -47.67 14.41
CA ARG A 133 -28.79 -46.78 13.73
C ARG A 133 -29.87 -46.26 14.67
N SER A 134 -30.46 -47.15 15.47
CA SER A 134 -31.46 -46.76 16.48
C SER A 134 -30.88 -45.74 17.47
N ARG A 135 -29.68 -46.01 18.01
CA ARG A 135 -28.98 -45.09 18.92
C ARG A 135 -28.63 -43.72 18.30
N LEU A 136 -28.39 -43.69 16.99
CA LEU A 136 -28.10 -42.46 16.26
C LEU A 136 -29.38 -41.64 16.00
N VAL A 137 -30.55 -42.28 15.93
CA VAL A 137 -31.85 -41.65 15.70
C VAL A 137 -32.48 -41.10 16.99
N ASP A 138 -32.22 -41.69 18.17
CA ASP A 138 -32.83 -41.33 19.46
C ASP A 138 -32.42 -39.96 20.07
N GLY A 139 -32.03 -38.97 19.26
CA GLY A 139 -32.01 -37.53 19.60
C GLY A 139 -30.92 -37.02 20.55
N LYS A 140 -30.53 -37.79 21.58
CA LYS A 140 -29.54 -37.39 22.60
C LYS A 140 -28.15 -37.07 22.04
N TYR A 141 -27.80 -37.60 20.87
CA TYR A 141 -26.54 -37.30 20.19
C TYR A 141 -26.64 -36.04 19.31
N ILE A 142 -27.83 -35.75 18.77
CA ILE A 142 -28.10 -34.55 17.96
C ILE A 142 -28.06 -33.30 18.84
N ASP A 143 -28.62 -33.36 20.05
CA ASP A 143 -28.67 -32.22 20.99
C ASP A 143 -27.29 -31.78 21.48
N LYS A 144 -26.37 -32.72 21.71
CA LYS A 144 -24.97 -32.38 22.09
C LYS A 144 -24.17 -31.77 20.93
N LEU A 145 -24.60 -31.96 19.69
CA LEU A 145 -23.92 -31.49 18.48
C LEU A 145 -24.48 -30.16 17.94
N ALA A 146 -25.70 -29.78 18.32
CA ALA A 146 -26.32 -28.52 17.92
C ALA A 146 -25.45 -27.28 18.23
N PRO A 147 -24.77 -27.15 19.40
CA PRO A 147 -23.89 -26.01 19.67
C PRO A 147 -22.65 -25.98 18.76
N ALA A 148 -22.07 -27.14 18.46
CA ALA A 148 -20.89 -27.24 17.60
C ALA A 148 -21.22 -26.92 16.13
N LYS A 149 -22.35 -27.44 15.62
CA LYS A 149 -22.84 -27.11 14.27
C LYS A 149 -23.13 -25.61 14.15
N LYS A 150 -23.83 -25.03 15.14
CA LYS A 150 -24.08 -23.58 15.21
C LYS A 150 -22.78 -22.78 15.19
N THR A 151 -21.78 -23.20 15.98
CA THR A 151 -20.47 -22.54 16.05
C THR A 151 -19.73 -22.60 14.71
N ALA A 152 -19.72 -23.77 14.04
CA ALA A 152 -19.10 -23.93 12.72
C ALA A 152 -19.79 -23.09 11.64
N THR A 153 -21.14 -23.02 11.65
CA THR A 153 -21.91 -22.18 10.72
C THR A 153 -21.65 -20.69 10.94
N VAL A 154 -21.56 -20.23 12.19
CA VAL A 154 -21.22 -18.84 12.51
C VAL A 154 -19.79 -18.50 12.05
N ALA A 155 -18.82 -19.37 12.33
CA ALA A 155 -17.43 -19.20 11.89
C ALA A 155 -17.32 -19.14 10.36
N LEU A 156 -18.05 -20.00 9.65
CA LEU A 156 -18.10 -19.98 8.18
C LEU A 156 -18.72 -18.68 7.64
N THR A 157 -19.82 -18.24 8.24
CA THR A 157 -20.52 -17.01 7.81
C THR A 157 -19.62 -15.80 7.98
N GLU A 158 -18.92 -15.69 9.11
CA GLU A 158 -17.98 -14.61 9.36
C GLU A 158 -16.76 -14.68 8.43
N PHE A 159 -16.24 -15.88 8.17
CA PHE A 159 -15.14 -16.07 7.22
C PHE A 159 -15.53 -15.66 5.79
N LYS A 160 -16.73 -16.05 5.34
CA LYS A 160 -17.28 -15.64 4.04
C LYS A 160 -17.45 -14.13 3.96
N ARG A 161 -18.03 -13.50 4.99
CA ARG A 161 -18.17 -12.04 5.08
C ARG A 161 -16.83 -11.31 4.97
N GLN A 162 -15.81 -11.80 5.66
CA GLN A 162 -14.46 -11.22 5.59
C GLN A 162 -13.83 -11.41 4.21
N PHE A 163 -14.03 -12.57 3.58
CA PHE A 163 -13.56 -12.79 2.22
C PHE A 163 -14.26 -11.89 1.21
N ASP A 164 -15.57 -11.74 1.30
CA ASP A 164 -16.34 -10.85 0.42
C ASP A 164 -15.87 -9.40 0.59
N ALA A 165 -15.59 -8.96 1.82
CA ALA A 165 -15.01 -7.64 2.07
C ALA A 165 -13.60 -7.47 1.46
N ILE A 166 -12.76 -8.52 1.50
CA ILE A 166 -11.45 -8.54 0.83
C ILE A 166 -11.62 -8.46 -0.68
N ASN A 167 -12.55 -9.23 -1.23
CA ASN A 167 -12.77 -9.32 -2.67
C ASN A 167 -13.38 -8.01 -3.20
N ALA A 168 -14.28 -7.39 -2.46
CA ALA A 168 -14.82 -6.06 -2.76
C ALA A 168 -13.72 -4.98 -2.70
N PHE A 169 -12.88 -5.00 -1.67
CA PHE A 169 -11.71 -4.10 -1.58
C PHE A 169 -10.75 -4.31 -2.76
N TYR A 170 -10.52 -5.55 -3.17
CA TYR A 170 -9.69 -5.88 -4.33
C TYR A 170 -10.28 -5.39 -5.66
N ASN A 171 -11.59 -5.55 -5.83
CA ASN A 171 -12.29 -5.10 -7.02
C ASN A 171 -12.42 -3.58 -7.09
N SER A 172 -12.00 -2.84 -6.07
CA SER A 172 -11.87 -1.39 -6.14
C SER A 172 -10.85 -0.99 -7.22
N ALA A 173 -11.16 0.09 -7.95
CA ALA A 173 -10.32 0.61 -9.03
C ALA A 173 -8.86 0.84 -8.58
N LEU A 174 -8.68 1.30 -7.34
CA LEU A 174 -7.39 1.59 -6.74
C LEU A 174 -6.51 0.34 -6.57
N LEU A 175 -7.09 -0.77 -6.13
CA LEU A 175 -6.35 -2.02 -5.93
C LEU A 175 -6.12 -2.78 -7.23
N LYS A 176 -7.05 -2.69 -8.19
CA LYS A 176 -6.79 -3.13 -9.57
C LYS A 176 -5.57 -2.43 -10.14
N GLN A 177 -5.51 -1.11 -10.04
CA GLN A 177 -4.38 -0.31 -10.50
C GLN A 177 -3.09 -0.68 -9.76
N LEU A 178 -3.13 -0.81 -8.43
CA LEU A 178 -1.96 -1.19 -7.63
C LEU A 178 -1.46 -2.61 -7.94
N SER A 179 -2.36 -3.59 -8.10
CA SER A 179 -2.00 -4.98 -8.42
C SER A 179 -1.52 -5.18 -9.85
N GLN A 180 -1.96 -4.33 -10.79
CA GLN A 180 -1.40 -4.26 -12.14
C GLN A 180 0.03 -3.70 -12.11
N SER A 181 0.30 -2.75 -11.22
CA SER A 181 1.62 -2.12 -11.10
C SER A 181 2.60 -2.83 -10.15
N ASN A 182 2.13 -3.75 -9.31
CA ASN A 182 2.93 -4.42 -8.29
C ASN A 182 2.72 -5.96 -8.29
N PRO A 183 3.68 -6.74 -8.83
CA PRO A 183 3.59 -8.20 -8.91
C PRO A 183 3.50 -8.89 -7.54
N TYR A 184 4.11 -8.32 -6.51
CA TYR A 184 4.09 -8.89 -5.16
C TYR A 184 2.69 -8.82 -4.53
N ILE A 185 2.01 -7.67 -4.65
CA ILE A 185 0.61 -7.52 -4.22
C ILE A 185 -0.25 -8.57 -4.93
N ARG A 186 -0.06 -8.77 -6.23
CA ARG A 186 -0.76 -9.79 -7.02
C ARG A 186 -0.49 -11.21 -6.52
N THR A 187 0.77 -11.56 -6.23
CA THR A 187 1.15 -12.89 -5.70
C THR A 187 0.55 -13.15 -4.33
N GLN A 188 0.65 -12.21 -3.39
CA GLN A 188 0.05 -12.32 -2.06
C GLN A 188 -1.47 -12.48 -2.14
N LEU A 189 -2.13 -11.74 -3.05
CA LEU A 189 -3.56 -11.88 -3.30
C LEU A 189 -3.96 -13.25 -3.84
N ASN A 190 -3.17 -13.78 -4.78
CA ASN A 190 -3.40 -15.12 -5.31
C ASN A 190 -3.22 -16.20 -4.24
N GLN A 191 -2.20 -16.06 -3.38
CA GLN A 191 -2.01 -16.94 -2.22
C GLN A 191 -3.21 -16.89 -1.27
N TYR A 192 -3.73 -15.69 -0.96
CA TYR A 192 -4.94 -15.53 -0.14
C TYR A 192 -6.17 -16.18 -0.77
N ARG A 193 -6.38 -15.99 -2.08
CA ARG A 193 -7.49 -16.64 -2.81
C ARG A 193 -7.37 -18.15 -2.77
N GLN A 194 -6.17 -18.69 -2.92
CA GLN A 194 -5.93 -20.12 -2.85
C GLN A 194 -6.22 -20.67 -1.44
N GLN A 195 -5.73 -19.99 -0.39
CA GLN A 195 -6.03 -20.35 1.00
C GLN A 195 -7.53 -20.29 1.30
N PHE A 196 -8.23 -19.27 0.82
CA PHE A 196 -9.68 -19.18 0.95
C PHE A 196 -10.40 -20.33 0.24
N ARG A 197 -10.03 -20.65 -1.00
CA ARG A 197 -10.60 -21.79 -1.73
C ARG A 197 -10.41 -23.10 -0.97
N GLN A 198 -9.23 -23.32 -0.40
CA GLN A 198 -8.93 -24.50 0.43
C GLN A 198 -9.75 -24.54 1.73
N ALA A 199 -9.99 -23.38 2.35
CA ALA A 199 -10.84 -23.26 3.53
C ALA A 199 -12.32 -23.50 3.17
N SER A 200 -12.80 -22.91 2.07
CA SER A 200 -14.18 -23.08 1.57
C SER A 200 -14.46 -24.53 1.22
N SER A 201 -13.57 -25.19 0.46
CA SER A 201 -13.72 -26.61 0.13
C SER A 201 -13.62 -27.52 1.36
N SER A 202 -12.81 -27.15 2.36
CA SER A 202 -12.79 -27.84 3.65
C SER A 202 -14.12 -27.73 4.38
N VAL A 203 -14.86 -26.63 4.22
CA VAL A 203 -16.15 -26.44 4.88
C VAL A 203 -17.31 -27.07 4.10
N GLU A 204 -17.27 -27.01 2.78
CA GLU A 204 -18.19 -27.77 1.93
C GLU A 204 -18.04 -29.27 2.20
N SER A 205 -16.80 -29.78 2.30
CA SER A 205 -16.58 -31.18 2.70
C SER A 205 -17.08 -31.47 4.11
N PHE A 206 -17.04 -30.52 5.06
CA PHE A 206 -17.68 -30.71 6.37
C PHE A 206 -19.20 -30.86 6.30
N SER A 207 -19.87 -30.19 5.35
CA SER A 207 -21.31 -30.37 5.15
C SER A 207 -21.68 -31.75 4.60
N MET A 208 -20.71 -32.44 3.97
CA MET A 208 -20.86 -33.79 3.42
C MET A 208 -20.26 -34.89 4.29
N MET A 209 -19.51 -34.55 5.34
CA MET A 209 -18.93 -35.54 6.26
C MET A 209 -19.98 -36.06 7.25
N PRO A 210 -20.16 -37.39 7.37
CA PRO A 210 -21.01 -37.97 8.41
C PRO A 210 -20.44 -37.70 9.82
N PHE A 211 -21.29 -37.28 10.75
CA PHE A 211 -20.88 -36.81 12.08
C PHE A 211 -20.23 -37.91 12.93
N SER A 212 -19.08 -37.63 13.56
CA SER A 212 -18.47 -38.44 14.64
C SER A 212 -17.63 -37.58 15.57
N ALA A 213 -17.28 -38.10 16.76
CA ALA A 213 -16.41 -37.43 17.72
C ALA A 213 -15.03 -37.08 17.12
N GLN A 214 -14.40 -37.99 16.37
CA GLN A 214 -13.15 -37.69 15.65
C GLN A 214 -13.30 -36.55 14.63
N ASN A 215 -14.45 -36.47 13.94
CA ASN A 215 -14.69 -35.39 13.00
C ASN A 215 -14.87 -34.05 13.72
N LEU A 216 -15.35 -34.04 14.97
CA LEU A 216 -15.50 -32.84 15.78
C LEU A 216 -14.15 -32.19 16.11
N ASP A 217 -13.14 -32.97 16.48
CA ASP A 217 -11.80 -32.43 16.79
C ASP A 217 -11.08 -31.93 15.54
N VAL A 218 -11.24 -32.64 14.40
CA VAL A 218 -10.78 -32.16 13.10
C VAL A 218 -11.46 -30.84 12.72
N ILE A 219 -12.77 -30.71 12.95
CA ILE A 219 -13.53 -29.47 12.71
C ILE A 219 -12.99 -28.33 13.59
N LYS A 220 -12.77 -28.57 14.89
CA LYS A 220 -12.22 -27.56 15.81
C LYS A 220 -10.81 -27.12 15.38
N GLY A 221 -9.95 -28.07 15.02
CA GLY A 221 -8.60 -27.79 14.53
C GLY A 221 -8.61 -26.92 13.26
N LYS A 222 -9.39 -27.31 12.25
CA LYS A 222 -9.54 -26.51 11.02
C LYS A 222 -10.16 -25.14 11.28
N THR A 223 -11.16 -25.06 12.16
CA THR A 223 -11.80 -23.78 12.53
C THR A 223 -10.80 -22.83 13.19
N SER A 224 -9.92 -23.34 14.07
CA SER A 224 -8.85 -22.53 14.68
C SER A 224 -7.86 -22.02 13.63
N GLN A 225 -7.43 -22.87 12.69
CA GLN A 225 -6.56 -22.48 11.58
C GLN A 225 -7.20 -21.40 10.70
N ILE A 226 -8.46 -21.57 10.32
CA ILE A 226 -9.23 -20.58 9.54
C ILE A 226 -9.29 -19.23 10.28
N ASN A 227 -9.60 -19.25 11.58
CA ASN A 227 -9.65 -18.04 12.41
C ASN A 227 -8.27 -17.35 12.55
N GLN A 228 -7.18 -18.11 12.58
CA GLN A 228 -5.84 -17.55 12.59
C GLN A 228 -5.50 -16.90 11.25
N GLN A 229 -5.79 -17.56 10.13
CA GLN A 229 -5.60 -17.03 8.79
C GLN A 229 -6.42 -15.75 8.56
N ALA A 230 -7.68 -15.73 9.00
CA ALA A 230 -8.56 -14.56 8.96
C ALA A 230 -7.98 -13.35 9.73
N ARG A 231 -7.45 -13.59 10.95
CA ARG A 231 -6.79 -12.54 11.75
C ARG A 231 -5.54 -12.00 11.07
N ASN A 232 -4.74 -12.87 10.46
CA ASN A 232 -3.56 -12.45 9.70
C ASN A 232 -3.97 -11.61 8.49
N ALA A 233 -5.00 -12.03 7.74
CA ALA A 233 -5.56 -11.28 6.60
C ALA A 233 -5.99 -9.87 7.00
N LYS A 234 -6.71 -9.76 8.11
CA LYS A 234 -7.16 -8.47 8.66
C LYS A 234 -5.99 -7.56 9.01
N ARG A 235 -4.91 -8.08 9.61
CA ARG A 235 -3.70 -7.30 9.91
C ARG A 235 -3.02 -6.80 8.63
N TYR A 236 -2.86 -7.66 7.63
CA TYR A 236 -2.27 -7.29 6.34
C TYR A 236 -3.10 -6.24 5.60
N LEU A 237 -4.43 -6.39 5.55
CA LEU A 237 -5.32 -5.36 4.99
C LEU A 237 -5.17 -4.02 5.71
N GLY A 238 -5.03 -4.05 7.05
CA GLY A 238 -4.77 -2.85 7.84
C GLY A 238 -3.46 -2.17 7.44
N GLN A 239 -2.39 -2.94 7.20
CA GLN A 239 -1.12 -2.42 6.70
C GLN A 239 -1.28 -1.82 5.30
N ILE A 240 -1.88 -2.55 4.35
CA ILE A 240 -2.12 -2.07 2.99
C ILE A 240 -2.92 -0.76 3.00
N LYS A 241 -4.01 -0.68 3.78
CA LYS A 241 -4.81 0.55 3.90
C LYS A 241 -3.97 1.74 4.38
N ARG A 242 -3.12 1.54 5.39
CA ARG A 242 -2.21 2.59 5.88
C ARG A 242 -1.22 3.03 4.81
N TYR A 243 -0.64 2.09 4.06
CA TYR A 243 0.25 2.42 2.95
C TYR A 243 -0.46 3.18 1.84
N THR A 244 -1.64 2.72 1.42
CA THR A 244 -2.43 3.37 0.38
C THR A 244 -2.80 4.80 0.78
N ALA A 245 -3.23 5.00 2.03
CA ALA A 245 -3.50 6.34 2.56
C ALA A 245 -2.24 7.22 2.51
N LYS A 246 -1.08 6.68 2.92
CA LYS A 246 0.17 7.43 2.91
C LYS A 246 0.66 7.78 1.51
N VAL A 247 0.58 6.85 0.56
CA VAL A 247 0.89 7.11 -0.85
C VAL A 247 -0.04 8.18 -1.43
N SER A 248 -1.33 8.13 -1.10
CA SER A 248 -2.29 9.15 -1.54
C SER A 248 -1.97 10.54 -0.94
N GLU A 249 -1.59 10.60 0.34
CA GLU A 249 -1.16 11.84 1.01
C GLU A 249 0.10 12.41 0.33
N LEU A 250 1.11 11.57 0.09
CA LEU A 250 2.34 11.98 -0.61
C LEU A 250 2.05 12.51 -2.00
N ARG A 251 1.16 11.85 -2.76
CA ARG A 251 0.78 12.28 -4.11
C ARG A 251 0.05 13.63 -4.09
N SER A 252 -0.81 13.87 -3.09
CA SER A 252 -1.46 15.16 -2.90
C SER A 252 -0.44 16.26 -2.58
N GLN A 253 0.55 15.98 -1.73
CA GLN A 253 1.63 16.92 -1.42
C GLN A 253 2.48 17.24 -2.65
N LEU A 254 2.75 16.24 -3.50
CA LEU A 254 3.49 16.39 -4.75
C LEU A 254 2.74 17.28 -5.74
N ASN A 255 1.43 17.05 -5.92
CA ASN A 255 0.59 17.89 -6.78
C ASN A 255 0.51 19.35 -6.30
N SER A 256 0.40 19.58 -4.99
CA SER A 256 0.44 20.94 -4.42
C SER A 256 1.78 21.63 -4.70
N THR A 257 2.89 20.88 -4.55
CA THR A 257 4.23 21.38 -4.82
C THR A 257 4.41 21.77 -6.29
N ASP A 258 3.86 20.97 -7.21
CA ASP A 258 3.88 21.25 -8.65
C ASP A 258 3.09 22.53 -9.00
N GLY A 259 1.98 22.79 -8.32
CA GLY A 259 1.23 24.05 -8.46
C GLY A 259 2.05 25.27 -8.06
N HIS A 260 2.77 25.19 -6.94
CA HIS A 260 3.66 26.27 -6.50
C HIS A 260 4.83 26.48 -7.47
N LEU A 261 5.44 25.40 -7.98
CA LEU A 261 6.51 25.48 -8.97
C LEU A 261 6.05 26.10 -10.28
N ALA A 262 4.89 25.70 -10.79
CA ALA A 262 4.32 26.28 -12.01
C ALA A 262 4.00 27.78 -11.83
N ARG A 263 3.68 28.22 -10.61
CA ARG A 263 3.51 29.65 -10.30
C ARG A 263 4.87 30.37 -10.28
N LEU A 264 5.89 29.79 -9.66
CA LEU A 264 7.23 30.36 -9.63
C LEU A 264 7.88 30.42 -11.03
N ASP A 265 7.76 29.38 -11.84
CA ASP A 265 8.24 29.38 -13.24
C ASP A 265 7.51 30.43 -14.11
N ARG A 266 6.27 30.79 -13.78
CA ARG A 266 5.56 31.90 -14.43
C ARG A 266 6.12 33.25 -13.98
N LEU A 267 6.34 33.43 -12.68
CA LEU A 267 6.94 34.65 -12.13
C LEU A 267 8.37 34.88 -12.65
N GLN A 268 9.17 33.82 -12.83
CA GLN A 268 10.52 33.92 -13.39
C GLN A 268 10.50 34.37 -14.87
N ARG A 269 9.48 33.96 -15.63
CA ARG A 269 9.32 34.31 -17.05
C ARG A 269 8.69 35.69 -17.27
N ASP A 270 8.15 36.30 -16.23
CA ASP A 270 7.63 37.66 -16.30
C ASP A 270 8.82 38.66 -16.48
N PRO A 271 8.89 39.41 -17.59
CA PRO A 271 10.00 40.32 -17.86
C PRO A 271 10.17 41.41 -16.79
N ALA A 272 9.07 41.85 -16.15
CA ALA A 272 9.11 42.89 -15.14
C ALA A 272 9.69 42.36 -13.82
N LEU A 273 9.37 41.11 -13.46
CA LEU A 273 9.90 40.47 -12.26
C LEU A 273 11.29 39.88 -12.46
N SER A 274 11.63 39.46 -13.68
CA SER A 274 12.94 38.88 -14.03
C SER A 274 14.11 39.76 -13.58
N LYS A 275 14.01 41.09 -13.73
CA LYS A 275 15.02 42.04 -13.23
C LYS A 275 15.15 42.04 -11.70
N ILE A 276 14.04 41.98 -10.97
CA ILE A 276 14.03 41.94 -9.50
C ILE A 276 14.67 40.64 -9.00
N TRP A 277 14.42 39.54 -9.72
CA TRP A 277 15.02 38.23 -9.44
C TRP A 277 16.52 38.20 -9.69
N GLN A 278 17.00 38.85 -10.75
CA GLN A 278 18.43 38.98 -11.04
C GLN A 278 19.17 39.86 -10.01
N GLN A 279 18.48 40.87 -9.47
CA GLN A 279 19.05 41.78 -8.47
C GLN A 279 19.14 41.19 -7.06
N ASN A 280 18.37 40.15 -6.75
CA ASN A 280 18.40 39.47 -5.46
C ASN A 280 18.97 38.05 -5.60
N ALA A 281 20.29 37.92 -5.48
CA ALA A 281 21.02 36.64 -5.55
C ALA A 281 20.44 35.54 -4.63
N ASN A 282 19.84 35.93 -3.50
CA ASN A 282 19.20 35.02 -2.56
C ASN A 282 17.97 34.29 -3.14
N TYR A 283 17.20 34.91 -4.05
CA TYR A 283 16.02 34.25 -4.65
C TYR A 283 16.44 33.17 -5.65
N GLY A 284 17.49 33.41 -6.42
CA GLY A 284 18.07 32.41 -7.32
C GLY A 284 18.53 31.16 -6.55
N GLN A 285 19.22 31.35 -5.42
CA GLN A 285 19.67 30.24 -4.58
C GLN A 285 18.51 29.46 -3.94
N GLN A 286 17.50 30.15 -3.39
CA GLN A 286 16.32 29.49 -2.83
C GLN A 286 15.56 28.68 -3.90
N PHE A 287 15.51 29.17 -5.14
CA PHE A 287 14.85 28.48 -6.24
C PHE A 287 15.60 27.23 -6.72
N ILE A 288 16.94 27.31 -6.80
CA ILE A 288 17.80 26.14 -7.07
C ILE A 288 17.61 25.08 -5.98
N GLN A 289 17.63 25.49 -4.70
CA GLN A 289 17.36 24.59 -3.58
C GLN A 289 15.99 23.93 -3.70
N TYR A 290 14.96 24.67 -4.12
CA TYR A 290 13.61 24.15 -4.28
C TYR A 290 13.53 23.12 -5.44
N ARG A 291 14.20 23.37 -6.57
CA ARG A 291 14.28 22.40 -7.70
C ARG A 291 15.02 21.12 -7.31
N GLU A 292 16.13 21.24 -6.60
CA GLU A 292 16.88 20.09 -6.06
C GLU A 292 16.05 19.28 -5.05
N LYS A 293 15.32 19.97 -4.17
CA LYS A 293 14.36 19.34 -3.26
C LYS A 293 13.29 18.57 -4.02
N ARG A 294 12.67 19.13 -5.06
CA ARG A 294 11.68 18.42 -5.91
C ARG A 294 12.29 17.16 -6.55
N LYS A 295 13.51 17.24 -7.07
CA LYS A 295 14.20 16.10 -7.68
C LYS A 295 14.39 14.96 -6.66
N LYS A 296 14.78 15.29 -5.42
CA LYS A 296 14.88 14.34 -4.31
C LYS A 296 13.51 13.77 -3.92
N LEU A 297 12.45 14.58 -3.93
CA LEU A 297 11.07 14.15 -3.64
C LEU A 297 10.56 13.15 -4.69
N ASN A 298 10.80 13.43 -5.97
CA ASN A 298 10.48 12.52 -7.08
C ASN A 298 11.28 11.22 -6.99
N GLN A 299 12.58 11.30 -6.71
CA GLN A 299 13.41 10.10 -6.50
C GLN A 299 12.92 9.29 -5.30
N ALA A 300 12.56 9.92 -4.18
CA ALA A 300 12.02 9.25 -3.02
C ALA A 300 10.66 8.60 -3.32
N SER A 301 9.76 9.27 -4.07
CA SER A 301 8.50 8.69 -4.52
C SER A 301 8.71 7.46 -5.41
N THR A 302 9.64 7.55 -6.37
CA THR A 302 10.03 6.44 -7.24
C THR A 302 10.68 5.30 -6.44
N ASN A 303 11.51 5.62 -5.45
CA ASN A 303 12.14 4.63 -4.58
C ASN A 303 11.12 3.93 -3.68
N VAL A 304 10.16 4.65 -3.08
CA VAL A 304 9.05 4.03 -2.34
C VAL A 304 8.27 3.08 -3.25
N PHE A 305 7.99 3.49 -4.49
CA PHE A 305 7.32 2.63 -5.47
C PHE A 305 8.16 1.38 -5.82
N ASN A 306 9.48 1.52 -6.00
CA ASN A 306 10.39 0.43 -6.36
C ASN A 306 10.73 -0.51 -5.20
N VAL A 307 10.88 0.00 -3.97
CA VAL A 307 11.12 -0.77 -2.74
C VAL A 307 9.90 -1.66 -2.43
N THR A 308 8.69 -1.20 -2.76
CA THR A 308 7.47 -2.01 -2.68
C THR A 308 7.47 -3.19 -3.68
N ASN A 309 8.38 -3.20 -4.66
CA ASN A 309 8.48 -4.26 -5.68
C ASN A 309 9.57 -5.31 -5.42
N LYS A 310 10.53 -5.11 -4.47
CA LYS A 310 11.75 -5.94 -4.41
C LYS A 310 12.17 -6.53 -3.05
N THR A 311 11.60 -6.14 -1.90
CA THR A 311 12.13 -6.58 -0.59
C THR A 311 11.06 -7.10 0.38
N THR A 312 11.47 -7.95 1.33
CA THR A 312 10.62 -8.42 2.44
C THR A 312 10.00 -7.22 3.17
N LEU A 313 8.69 -7.33 3.42
CA LEU A 313 7.79 -6.25 3.85
C LEU A 313 8.37 -5.38 4.99
N VAL A 314 9.11 -5.96 5.92
CA VAL A 314 9.68 -5.27 7.10
C VAL A 314 10.77 -4.25 6.71
N ASN A 315 11.72 -4.62 5.86
CA ASN A 315 12.80 -3.71 5.45
C ASN A 315 12.28 -2.62 4.50
N ALA A 316 11.32 -3.00 3.64
CA ALA A 316 10.62 -2.06 2.76
C ALA A 316 9.78 -1.04 3.56
N THR A 317 9.15 -1.47 4.66
CA THR A 317 8.41 -0.59 5.57
C THR A 317 9.31 0.48 6.14
N GLN A 318 10.45 0.08 6.68
CA GLN A 318 11.35 1.00 7.38
C GLN A 318 12.05 1.97 6.43
N GLN A 319 12.46 1.52 5.24
CA GLN A 319 12.97 2.42 4.19
C GLN A 319 11.90 3.36 3.64
N ALA A 320 10.65 2.89 3.51
CA ALA A 320 9.54 3.74 3.11
C ALA A 320 9.23 4.79 4.18
N GLU A 321 9.22 4.43 5.47
CA GLU A 321 9.03 5.36 6.58
C GLU A 321 10.13 6.42 6.64
N GLN A 322 11.40 6.05 6.48
CA GLN A 322 12.51 7.00 6.39
C GLN A 322 12.35 7.94 5.18
N SER A 323 11.96 7.40 4.03
CA SER A 323 11.70 8.19 2.82
C SER A 323 10.51 9.15 2.99
N ILE A 324 9.46 8.70 3.67
CA ILE A 324 8.27 9.48 4.03
C ILE A 324 8.65 10.64 4.97
N VAL A 325 9.45 10.37 6.00
CA VAL A 325 9.91 11.40 6.95
C VAL A 325 10.78 12.43 6.22
N ALA A 326 11.68 11.98 5.34
CA ALA A 326 12.48 12.87 4.51
C ALA A 326 11.62 13.75 3.60
N VAL A 327 10.63 13.17 2.91
CA VAL A 327 9.69 13.88 2.02
C VAL A 327 8.83 14.88 2.79
N SER A 328 8.28 14.50 3.95
CA SER A 328 7.45 15.38 4.78
C SER A 328 8.23 16.57 5.32
N THR A 329 9.51 16.37 5.68
CA THR A 329 10.41 17.44 6.11
C THR A 329 10.72 18.38 4.95
N LEU A 330 10.98 17.83 3.77
CA LEU A 330 11.19 18.60 2.55
C LEU A 330 10.00 19.48 2.20
N ASN A 331 8.80 18.92 2.29
CA ASN A 331 7.55 19.62 1.99
C ASN A 331 7.30 20.78 2.98
N ARG A 332 7.58 20.59 4.27
CA ARG A 332 7.49 21.66 5.27
C ARG A 332 8.43 22.83 4.95
N ASP A 333 9.67 22.53 4.56
CA ASP A 333 10.63 23.58 4.18
C ASP A 333 10.19 24.33 2.92
N ILE A 334 9.69 23.59 1.93
CA ILE A 334 9.11 24.13 0.70
C ILE A 334 7.98 25.12 1.01
N LEU A 335 7.03 24.71 1.86
CA LEU A 335 5.91 25.57 2.25
C LEU A 335 6.37 26.81 3.02
N ARG A 336 7.43 26.68 3.84
CA ARG A 336 8.02 27.81 4.57
C ARG A 336 8.65 28.83 3.61
N LEU A 337 9.37 28.36 2.61
CA LEU A 337 9.96 29.22 1.56
C LEU A 337 8.86 29.90 0.73
N ALA A 338 7.83 29.15 0.31
CA ALA A 338 6.71 29.70 -0.46
C ALA A 338 5.97 30.82 0.32
N LYS A 339 5.70 30.61 1.62
CA LYS A 339 5.12 31.64 2.48
C LYS A 339 6.02 32.88 2.62
N GLY A 340 7.33 32.68 2.69
CA GLY A 340 8.30 33.79 2.71
C GLY A 340 8.21 34.64 1.44
N LEU A 341 8.20 33.98 0.28
CA LEU A 341 8.08 34.66 -1.03
C LEU A 341 6.73 35.38 -1.19
N ASP A 342 5.62 34.76 -0.79
CA ASP A 342 4.28 35.39 -0.85
C ASP A 342 4.22 36.65 0.03
N SER A 343 4.82 36.61 1.22
CA SER A 343 4.91 37.78 2.11
C SER A 343 5.70 38.93 1.46
N GLN A 344 6.86 38.62 0.88
CA GLN A 344 7.70 39.62 0.20
C GLN A 344 7.02 40.19 -1.03
N LEU A 345 6.32 39.36 -1.82
CA LEU A 345 5.57 39.81 -2.99
C LEU A 345 4.39 40.71 -2.58
N SER A 346 3.72 40.41 -1.48
CA SER A 346 2.68 41.27 -0.90
C SER A 346 3.25 42.62 -0.45
N GLN A 347 4.42 42.63 0.19
CA GLN A 347 5.13 43.86 0.56
C GLN A 347 5.48 44.69 -0.67
N ILE A 348 6.06 44.09 -1.71
CA ILE A 348 6.38 44.79 -2.98
C ILE A 348 5.12 45.38 -3.61
N ASN A 349 4.05 44.61 -3.72
CA ASN A 349 2.79 45.09 -4.29
C ASN A 349 2.17 46.24 -3.48
N SER A 350 2.26 46.18 -2.15
CA SER A 350 1.78 47.26 -1.28
C SER A 350 2.61 48.54 -1.47
N ARG A 351 3.94 48.42 -1.60
CA ARG A 351 4.85 49.54 -1.89
C ARG A 351 4.52 50.16 -3.24
N LEU A 352 4.44 49.35 -4.31
CA LEU A 352 4.07 49.82 -5.66
C LEU A 352 2.69 50.49 -5.69
N LYS A 353 1.71 49.96 -4.95
CA LYS A 353 0.37 50.56 -4.84
C LYS A 353 0.44 51.93 -4.17
N ASN A 354 1.21 52.06 -3.09
CA ASN A 354 1.38 53.32 -2.37
C ASN A 354 2.12 54.37 -3.24
N GLU A 355 3.18 53.97 -3.94
CA GLU A 355 3.91 54.81 -4.89
C GLU A 355 2.99 55.32 -6.01
N LYS A 356 2.22 54.41 -6.62
CA LYS A 356 1.26 54.74 -7.68
C LYS A 356 0.19 55.73 -7.20
N ASN A 357 -0.37 55.50 -6.01
CA ASN A 357 -1.35 56.39 -5.41
C ASN A 357 -0.77 57.78 -5.12
N ALA A 358 0.48 57.87 -4.68
CA ALA A 358 1.14 59.14 -4.43
C ALA A 358 1.34 59.95 -5.72
N ILE A 359 1.77 59.29 -6.80
CA ILE A 359 1.88 59.92 -8.13
C ILE A 359 0.51 60.39 -8.61
N TYR A 360 -0.52 59.54 -8.54
CA TYR A 360 -1.87 59.90 -8.99
C TYR A 360 -2.44 61.11 -8.26
N LYS A 361 -2.33 61.18 -6.94
CA LYS A 361 -2.77 62.36 -6.18
C LYS A 361 -2.08 63.64 -6.65
N GLY A 362 -0.79 63.57 -6.94
CA GLY A 362 -0.02 64.71 -7.45
C GLY A 362 -0.43 65.11 -8.87
N VAL A 363 -0.65 64.12 -9.74
CA VAL A 363 -1.10 64.33 -11.12
C VAL A 363 -2.54 64.86 -11.17
N ASP A 364 -3.43 64.36 -10.33
CA ASP A 364 -4.81 64.86 -10.21
C ASP A 364 -4.81 66.32 -9.74
N ALA A 365 -3.99 66.67 -8.74
CA ALA A 365 -3.81 68.06 -8.31
C ALA A 365 -3.27 68.95 -9.44
N PHE A 366 -2.37 68.43 -10.28
CA PHE A 366 -1.84 69.13 -11.43
C PHE A 366 -2.93 69.44 -12.46
N PHE A 367 -3.73 68.44 -12.85
CA PHE A 367 -4.81 68.63 -13.82
C PHE A 367 -5.98 69.45 -13.27
N ALA A 368 -6.16 69.51 -11.95
CA ALA A 368 -7.08 70.43 -11.29
C ALA A 368 -6.58 71.89 -11.26
N GLY A 369 -5.41 72.19 -11.84
CA GLY A 369 -4.82 73.53 -11.85
C GLY A 369 -4.16 73.93 -10.51
N ASN A 370 -4.09 73.03 -9.53
CA ASN A 370 -3.46 73.29 -8.24
C ASN A 370 -1.96 72.92 -8.27
N TYR A 371 -1.20 73.69 -9.03
CA TYR A 371 0.20 73.39 -9.34
C TYR A 371 1.11 73.36 -8.09
N LYS A 372 0.93 74.31 -7.15
CA LYS A 372 1.69 74.33 -5.90
C LYS A 372 1.48 73.06 -5.07
N ASN A 373 0.23 72.60 -4.96
CA ASN A 373 -0.08 71.36 -4.25
C ASN A 373 0.46 70.13 -5.00
N ALA A 374 0.34 70.10 -6.33
CA ALA A 374 0.90 69.04 -7.17
C ALA A 374 2.42 68.87 -6.93
N ALA A 375 3.18 69.97 -6.99
CA ALA A 375 4.61 69.96 -6.74
C ALA A 375 4.95 69.49 -5.32
N THR A 376 4.16 69.89 -4.33
CA THR A 376 4.34 69.49 -2.92
C THR A 376 4.09 67.99 -2.73
N LEU A 377 2.94 67.47 -3.21
CA LEU A 377 2.58 66.06 -3.11
C LEU A 377 3.57 65.16 -3.83
N LEU A 378 3.98 65.56 -5.05
CA LEU A 378 4.94 64.79 -5.82
C LEU A 378 6.35 64.85 -5.22
N THR A 379 6.80 65.97 -4.67
CA THR A 379 8.13 66.05 -4.04
C THR A 379 8.19 65.23 -2.75
N ALA A 380 7.10 65.17 -1.98
CA ALA A 380 7.00 64.37 -0.76
C ALA A 380 6.93 62.85 -1.04
N ALA A 381 6.50 62.44 -2.23
CA ALA A 381 6.41 61.04 -2.60
C ALA A 381 7.79 60.40 -2.73
N LYS A 382 8.03 59.29 -2.01
CA LYS A 382 9.21 58.45 -2.20
C LYS A 382 8.89 57.40 -3.26
N ILE A 383 9.41 57.59 -4.46
CA ILE A 383 9.21 56.68 -5.59
C ILE A 383 10.55 56.00 -5.89
N GLU A 384 10.62 54.67 -5.76
CA GLU A 384 11.85 53.92 -6.02
C GLU A 384 12.00 53.53 -7.49
N ASP A 385 10.89 53.27 -8.19
CA ASP A 385 10.89 52.85 -9.60
C ASP A 385 11.31 53.99 -10.56
N SER A 386 12.24 53.69 -11.49
CA SER A 386 12.77 54.68 -12.43
C SER A 386 11.71 55.29 -13.35
N ARG A 387 10.66 54.54 -13.72
CA ARG A 387 9.55 55.07 -14.52
C ARG A 387 8.65 55.98 -13.70
N GLY A 388 8.34 55.59 -12.47
CA GLY A 388 7.64 56.45 -11.52
C GLY A 388 8.40 57.75 -11.24
N GLN A 389 9.71 57.68 -10.99
CA GLN A 389 10.58 58.85 -10.79
C GLN A 389 10.60 59.76 -12.01
N TYR A 390 10.61 59.21 -13.22
CA TYR A 390 10.56 60.00 -14.45
C TYR A 390 9.30 60.87 -14.50
N TYR A 391 8.11 60.26 -14.33
CA TYR A 391 6.86 61.00 -14.35
C TYR A 391 6.74 61.95 -13.16
N GLN A 392 7.17 61.54 -11.97
CA GLN A 392 7.22 62.41 -10.79
C GLN A 392 8.00 63.69 -11.08
N ASN A 393 9.24 63.58 -11.57
CA ASN A 393 10.07 64.74 -11.88
C ASN A 393 9.46 65.59 -13.01
N LEU A 394 8.88 64.96 -14.02
CA LEU A 394 8.24 65.65 -15.14
C LEU A 394 7.04 66.49 -14.69
N PHE A 395 6.15 65.92 -13.86
CA PHE A 395 4.98 66.64 -13.35
C PHE A 395 5.36 67.69 -12.30
N ILE A 396 6.43 67.49 -11.51
CA ILE A 396 6.97 68.55 -10.64
C ILE A 396 7.48 69.73 -11.48
N ALA A 397 8.25 69.46 -12.53
CA ALA A 397 8.74 70.49 -13.43
C ALA A 397 7.59 71.27 -14.08
N ALA A 398 6.59 70.57 -14.59
CA ALA A 398 5.41 71.17 -15.18
C ALA A 398 4.63 72.01 -14.16
N ALA A 399 4.45 71.51 -12.94
CA ALA A 399 3.78 72.24 -11.88
C ALA A 399 4.50 73.56 -11.54
N TYR A 400 5.84 73.56 -11.42
CA TYR A 400 6.57 74.82 -11.23
C TYR A 400 6.46 75.74 -12.44
N PHE A 401 6.48 75.20 -13.67
CA PHE A 401 6.38 76.01 -14.88
C PHE A 401 5.03 76.74 -15.02
N TYR A 402 3.93 76.11 -14.60
CA TYR A 402 2.58 76.69 -14.70
C TYR A 402 2.10 77.45 -13.46
N ASP A 403 2.92 77.56 -12.40
CA ASP A 403 2.53 78.26 -11.17
C ASP A 403 2.34 79.78 -11.45
N PRO A 404 1.09 80.31 -11.37
CA PRO A 404 0.80 81.68 -11.77
C PRO A 404 1.36 82.73 -10.79
N ILE A 405 1.83 82.32 -9.61
CA ILE A 405 2.32 83.21 -8.56
C ILE A 405 3.76 83.67 -8.86
N ILE A 406 4.52 82.91 -9.64
CA ILE A 406 5.93 83.18 -9.91
C ILE A 406 6.11 83.69 -11.35
N SER A 407 7.11 84.54 -11.56
CA SER A 407 7.45 85.02 -12.90
C SER A 407 7.90 83.86 -13.80
N GLU A 408 7.71 83.99 -15.12
CA GLU A 408 8.07 82.94 -16.08
C GLU A 408 9.55 82.53 -15.96
N GLN A 409 10.45 83.47 -15.73
CA GLN A 409 11.88 83.19 -15.56
C GLN A 409 12.14 82.36 -14.28
N ALA A 410 11.55 82.77 -13.15
CA ALA A 410 11.68 82.03 -11.90
C ALA A 410 11.04 80.62 -11.98
N ALA A 411 9.95 80.49 -12.75
CA ALA A 411 9.31 79.21 -13.03
C ALA A 411 10.24 78.27 -13.80
N LYS A 412 10.89 78.76 -14.86
CA LYS A 412 11.89 78.01 -15.63
C LYS A 412 13.08 77.58 -14.77
N GLU A 413 13.60 78.47 -13.94
CA GLU A 413 14.72 78.17 -13.02
C GLU A 413 14.38 77.06 -12.02
N LYS A 414 13.18 77.11 -11.42
CA LYS A 414 12.71 76.06 -10.49
C LYS A 414 12.42 74.72 -11.18
N ALA A 415 11.88 74.75 -12.39
CA ALA A 415 11.50 73.55 -13.14
C ALA A 415 12.72 72.81 -13.73
N ARG A 416 13.77 73.53 -14.17
CA ARG A 416 14.96 72.99 -14.82
C ARG A 416 15.60 71.77 -14.11
N PRO A 417 15.92 71.80 -12.80
CA PRO A 417 16.57 70.66 -12.16
C PRO A 417 15.75 69.36 -12.23
N TYR A 418 14.42 69.46 -12.23
CA TYR A 418 13.54 68.30 -12.35
C TYR A 418 13.47 67.76 -13.79
N ILE A 419 13.52 68.64 -14.79
CA ILE A 419 13.64 68.22 -16.21
C ILE A 419 14.95 67.46 -16.43
N LEU A 420 16.07 67.96 -15.89
CA LEU A 420 17.36 67.28 -16.01
C LEU A 420 17.36 65.92 -15.30
N LYS A 421 16.75 65.83 -14.12
CA LYS A 421 16.54 64.54 -13.42
C LYS A 421 15.70 63.57 -14.27
N ALA A 422 14.61 64.04 -14.88
CA ALA A 422 13.78 63.22 -15.76
C ALA A 422 14.56 62.74 -17.00
N LYS A 423 15.29 63.64 -17.69
CA LYS A 423 16.11 63.29 -18.86
C LYS A 423 17.19 62.25 -18.55
N ARG A 424 17.84 62.33 -17.37
CA ARG A 424 18.85 61.35 -16.94
C ARG A 424 18.32 59.92 -16.80
N LEU A 425 17.02 59.75 -16.53
CA LEU A 425 16.40 58.41 -16.41
C LEU A 425 16.22 57.73 -17.78
N ASN A 426 16.43 58.45 -18.89
CA ASN A 426 16.56 57.94 -20.27
C ASN A 426 15.50 56.91 -20.68
N LEU A 427 14.23 57.16 -20.35
CA LEU A 427 13.11 56.36 -20.82
C LEU A 427 12.80 56.79 -22.26
N LYS A 428 13.53 56.22 -23.22
CA LYS A 428 13.59 56.61 -24.64
C LYS A 428 12.23 56.79 -25.38
N GLU A 429 11.07 56.44 -24.81
CA GLU A 429 9.82 56.30 -25.57
C GLU A 429 8.51 56.73 -24.91
N ASN A 430 8.46 57.50 -23.80
CA ASN A 430 7.16 57.69 -23.12
C ASN A 430 6.83 59.12 -22.61
N PHE A 431 7.42 60.16 -23.21
CA PHE A 431 6.94 61.52 -22.96
C PHE A 431 5.64 61.77 -23.73
N ASN A 432 4.49 61.68 -23.06
CA ASN A 432 3.21 62.05 -23.66
C ASN A 432 3.13 63.57 -23.82
N ARG A 433 3.63 64.06 -24.96
CA ARG A 433 3.64 65.49 -25.32
C ARG A 433 2.24 66.11 -25.23
N ASN A 434 1.18 65.34 -25.51
CA ASN A 434 -0.21 65.84 -25.48
C ASN A 434 -0.71 66.17 -24.06
N ALA A 435 -0.03 65.72 -23.01
CA ALA A 435 -0.41 66.03 -21.62
C ALA A 435 0.08 67.42 -21.16
N PHE A 436 0.85 68.14 -21.98
CA PHE A 436 1.47 69.41 -21.61
C PHE A 436 1.28 70.48 -22.69
N SER A 437 1.29 71.76 -22.30
CA SER A 437 1.21 72.87 -23.24
C SER A 437 2.45 72.94 -24.15
N PRO A 438 2.31 73.49 -25.38
CA PRO A 438 3.44 73.70 -26.29
C PRO A 438 4.62 74.45 -25.67
N LYS A 439 4.36 75.48 -24.85
CA LYS A 439 5.42 76.27 -24.18
C LYS A 439 6.26 75.44 -23.21
N PHE A 440 5.63 74.54 -22.45
CA PHE A 440 6.37 73.65 -21.55
C PHE A 440 7.17 72.60 -22.33
N ILE A 441 6.63 72.09 -23.43
CA ILE A 441 7.32 71.12 -24.29
C ILE A 441 8.58 71.75 -24.89
N GLU A 442 8.48 72.97 -25.41
CA GLU A 442 9.63 73.73 -25.93
C GLU A 442 10.67 73.96 -24.83
N PHE A 443 10.25 74.34 -23.63
CA PHE A 443 11.14 74.48 -22.48
C PHE A 443 11.78 73.13 -22.08
N TYR A 444 11.02 72.03 -22.11
CA TYR A 444 11.53 70.70 -21.81
C TYR A 444 12.60 70.27 -22.82
N ASP A 445 12.37 70.49 -24.11
CA ASP A 445 13.32 70.13 -25.16
C ASP A 445 14.61 70.97 -25.06
N THR A 446 14.50 72.28 -24.80
CA THR A 446 15.63 73.20 -24.72
C THR A 446 16.38 73.20 -23.38
N ALA A 447 15.78 72.66 -22.32
CA ALA A 447 16.42 72.57 -21.01
C ALA A 447 17.59 71.57 -21.00
N ASN A 448 18.80 72.10 -21.06
CA ASN A 448 20.07 71.39 -20.85
C ASN A 448 20.72 71.78 -19.52
#